data_AF-A0A0F9YGS5-F1
#
_entry.id   AF-A0A0F9YGS5-F1
#
_cell.length_a   1.000
_cell.length_b   1.000
_cell.length_c   1.000
_cell.angle_alpha   90.00
_cell.angle_beta   90.00
_cell.angle_gamma   90.00
#
_symmetry.space_group_name_H-M   'P 1'
#
loop_
_entity.id
_entity.type
_entity.pdbx_description
1 polymer ?
#
loop_
_entity_poly.entity_id
_entity_poly.type
_entity_poly.pdbx_seq_one_letter_code
_entity_poly.pdbx_strand_id
1 'polypeptide(L)'
;MLRSNTEERVRKAEGLLGRLKKIRKFSGKYQIAPVREAKQVALEMQELASSLEEIPKPKNQDELIQSELKRRMNGEATYLEQGLSGRLYDFDTVIGLLGIPRKDIDSLRPWLEQNKEKTQDAIERLFHSRDIEGFELPLAEDVPSIRRQAEEFSSAHIQRYHKTLGKFLQGITNVGEFIRDINAVASTNERSYFQPLTNTLAIGIPAICYSTEDCTLHIKDREMIRLYGHEGMGHALNYMVTRSNSLPHFLTEDSALTVATAESVALHYENILLEDLRKSPETQRRLGIEHKFAGIYQEAKDTEQVGEYKRRLAYYSISVLSDKSLGEQQDPATLNRKVQRINEVAIDPSQAMGFVQSNRYNFDSEGNLNSSIVGELRYCARPVPRAIDEFSKKGIDYFGEGRSLIDSTMLKGLWTPIGFVDNARLVAEEYSSKK
;
A
#
# COMPACT_ATOMS: atom_id res chain seq x y z
N MET A 1 -14.46 -2.73 -25.74
CA MET A 1 -13.56 -3.27 -26.78
C MET A 1 -12.57 -2.18 -27.11
N LEU A 2 -11.26 -2.47 -27.13
CA LEU A 2 -10.24 -1.46 -27.41
C LEU A 2 -10.25 -1.13 -28.90
N ARG A 3 -9.79 0.07 -29.26
CA ARG A 3 -9.58 0.41 -30.68
C ARG A 3 -8.37 -0.36 -31.20
N SER A 4 -8.40 -0.74 -32.48
CA SER A 4 -7.35 -1.57 -33.10
C SER A 4 -5.92 -1.01 -32.93
N ASN A 5 -5.75 0.31 -32.99
CA ASN A 5 -4.45 0.97 -32.72
C ASN A 5 -4.01 0.78 -31.26
N THR A 6 -4.93 0.94 -30.29
CA THR A 6 -4.64 0.70 -28.86
C THR A 6 -4.19 -0.74 -28.62
N GLU A 7 -4.84 -1.72 -29.25
CA GLU A 7 -4.48 -3.14 -29.13
C GLU A 7 -3.08 -3.46 -29.68
N GLU A 8 -2.68 -2.81 -30.77
CA GLU A 8 -1.32 -2.92 -31.32
C GLU A 8 -0.27 -2.35 -30.36
N ARG A 9 -0.53 -1.16 -29.81
CA ARG A 9 0.36 -0.51 -28.84
C ARG A 9 0.51 -1.32 -27.56
N VAL A 10 -0.59 -1.89 -27.06
CA VAL A 10 -0.59 -2.80 -25.91
C VAL A 10 0.27 -4.04 -26.21
N ARG A 11 0.09 -4.69 -27.36
CA ARG A 11 0.92 -5.86 -27.73
C ARG A 11 2.42 -5.51 -27.81
N LYS A 12 2.78 -4.35 -28.34
CA LYS A 12 4.18 -3.89 -28.34
C LYS A 12 4.70 -3.70 -26.91
N ALA A 13 3.91 -3.08 -26.04
CA ALA A 13 4.27 -2.89 -24.63
C ALA A 13 4.48 -4.22 -23.89
N GLU A 14 3.66 -5.24 -24.16
CA GLU A 14 3.80 -6.57 -23.56
C GLU A 14 5.13 -7.23 -23.91
N GLY A 15 5.59 -7.09 -25.16
CA GLY A 15 6.92 -7.53 -25.58
C GLY A 15 8.04 -6.85 -24.80
N LEU A 16 7.93 -5.53 -24.59
CA LEU A 16 8.90 -4.72 -23.85
C LEU A 16 8.94 -5.09 -22.36
N LEU A 17 7.77 -5.24 -21.73
CA LEU A 17 7.68 -5.65 -20.32
C LEU A 17 8.23 -7.07 -20.11
N GLY A 18 8.00 -7.97 -21.07
CA GLY A 18 8.61 -9.30 -21.06
C GLY A 18 10.15 -9.26 -21.09
N ARG A 19 10.74 -8.36 -21.89
CA ARG A 19 12.20 -8.12 -21.90
C ARG A 19 12.69 -7.50 -20.60
N LEU A 20 11.98 -6.49 -20.07
CA LEU A 20 12.29 -5.89 -18.77
C LEU A 20 12.29 -6.92 -17.63
N LYS A 21 11.33 -7.85 -17.61
CA LYS A 21 11.28 -8.93 -16.63
C LYS A 21 12.49 -9.87 -16.75
N LYS A 22 12.93 -10.18 -17.97
CA LYS A 22 14.17 -10.95 -18.20
C LYS A 22 15.41 -10.21 -17.70
N ILE A 23 15.50 -8.89 -17.93
CA ILE A 23 16.56 -8.04 -17.40
C ILE A 23 16.59 -8.11 -15.87
N ARG A 24 15.44 -7.90 -15.20
CA ARG A 24 15.33 -7.97 -13.73
C ARG A 24 15.78 -9.33 -13.18
N LYS A 25 15.36 -10.43 -13.82
CA LYS A 25 15.80 -11.80 -13.45
C LYS A 25 17.30 -11.99 -13.62
N PHE A 26 17.88 -11.50 -14.72
CA PHE A 26 19.33 -11.55 -14.95
C PHE A 26 20.07 -10.77 -13.88
N SER A 27 19.69 -9.51 -13.64
CA SER A 27 20.33 -8.66 -12.64
C SER A 27 20.26 -9.24 -11.24
N GLY A 28 19.10 -9.80 -10.84
CA GLY A 28 18.97 -10.47 -9.54
C GLY A 28 19.86 -11.71 -9.40
N LYS A 29 20.03 -12.49 -10.48
CA LYS A 29 20.86 -13.71 -10.46
C LYS A 29 22.35 -13.42 -10.46
N TYR A 30 22.80 -12.47 -11.29
CA TYR A 30 24.22 -12.20 -11.53
C TYR A 30 24.73 -10.94 -10.82
N GLN A 31 23.86 -10.22 -10.12
CA GLN A 31 24.18 -8.97 -9.41
C GLN A 31 24.80 -7.90 -10.33
N ILE A 32 24.46 -7.94 -11.62
CA ILE A 32 24.91 -6.99 -12.63
C ILE A 32 23.85 -6.81 -13.72
N ALA A 33 23.67 -5.59 -14.21
CA ALA A 33 22.71 -5.30 -15.28
C ALA A 33 23.27 -5.65 -16.67
N PRO A 34 22.47 -6.23 -17.58
CA PRO A 34 22.83 -6.39 -18.98
C PRO A 34 22.71 -5.05 -19.72
N VAL A 35 23.69 -4.16 -19.51
CA VAL A 35 23.61 -2.71 -19.86
C VAL A 35 23.16 -2.44 -21.29
N ARG A 36 23.67 -3.18 -22.29
CA ARG A 36 23.29 -2.97 -23.70
C ARG A 36 21.80 -3.25 -23.94
N GLU A 37 21.32 -4.39 -23.46
CA GLU A 37 19.91 -4.79 -23.57
C GLU A 37 19.01 -3.82 -22.79
N ALA A 38 19.43 -3.42 -21.59
CA ALA A 38 18.68 -2.50 -20.75
C ALA A 38 18.53 -1.11 -21.39
N LYS A 39 19.60 -0.54 -21.96
CA LYS A 39 19.54 0.72 -22.71
C LYS A 39 18.60 0.63 -23.90
N GLN A 40 18.66 -0.47 -24.65
CA GLN A 40 17.78 -0.67 -25.80
C GLN A 40 16.30 -0.74 -25.38
N VAL A 41 15.98 -1.51 -24.34
CA VAL A 41 14.61 -1.62 -23.83
C VAL A 41 14.09 -0.26 -23.34
N ALA A 42 14.91 0.52 -22.63
CA ALA A 42 14.52 1.86 -22.17
C ALA A 42 14.17 2.78 -23.35
N LEU A 43 15.01 2.83 -24.38
CA LEU A 43 14.76 3.64 -25.59
C LEU A 43 13.47 3.21 -26.29
N GLU A 44 13.27 1.92 -26.52
CA GLU A 44 12.05 1.42 -27.19
C GLU A 44 10.77 1.70 -26.38
N MET A 45 10.86 1.68 -25.04
CA MET A 45 9.76 2.07 -24.14
C MET A 45 9.48 3.58 -24.22
N GLN A 46 10.50 4.43 -24.25
CA GLN A 46 10.33 5.88 -24.43
C GLN A 46 9.75 6.23 -25.80
N GLU A 47 10.20 5.57 -26.86
CA GLU A 47 9.64 5.74 -28.20
C GLU A 47 8.16 5.35 -28.24
N LEU A 48 7.79 4.24 -27.59
CA LEU A 48 6.40 3.84 -27.47
C LEU A 48 5.59 4.87 -26.66
N ALA A 49 6.09 5.33 -25.52
CA ALA A 49 5.44 6.36 -24.72
C ALA A 49 5.25 7.67 -25.50
N SER A 50 6.26 8.10 -26.25
CA SER A 50 6.24 9.32 -27.07
C SER A 50 5.26 9.23 -28.23
N SER A 51 5.00 8.02 -28.73
CA SER A 51 4.01 7.77 -29.79
C SER A 51 2.55 7.78 -29.30
N LEU A 52 2.32 7.77 -27.98
CA LEU A 52 0.99 7.84 -27.38
C LEU A 52 0.62 9.30 -27.08
N GLU A 53 -0.61 9.66 -27.42
CA GLU A 53 -1.15 11.00 -27.15
C GLU A 53 -1.16 11.30 -25.64
N GLU A 54 -0.88 12.55 -25.28
CA GLU A 54 -1.07 12.99 -23.89
C GLU A 54 -2.56 13.21 -23.64
N ILE A 55 -3.14 12.39 -22.75
CA ILE A 55 -4.56 12.45 -22.41
C ILE A 55 -4.67 12.74 -20.91
N PRO A 56 -4.72 14.02 -20.50
CA PRO A 56 -4.79 14.40 -19.09
C PRO A 56 -6.09 13.98 -18.39
N LYS A 57 -7.18 13.85 -19.15
CA LYS A 57 -8.49 13.46 -18.63
C LYS A 57 -9.20 12.51 -19.62
N PRO A 58 -9.01 11.20 -19.48
CA PRO A 58 -9.65 10.20 -20.33
C PRO A 58 -11.19 10.27 -20.28
N LYS A 59 -11.87 10.17 -21.41
CA LYS A 59 -13.34 10.23 -21.48
C LYS A 59 -14.01 8.86 -21.59
N ASN A 60 -13.22 7.82 -21.83
CA ASN A 60 -13.69 6.45 -22.01
C ASN A 60 -12.56 5.46 -21.67
N GLN A 61 -12.90 4.18 -21.64
CA GLN A 61 -11.96 3.13 -21.27
C GLN A 61 -10.74 3.03 -22.20
N ASP A 62 -10.91 3.27 -23.51
CA ASP A 62 -9.81 3.20 -24.47
C ASP A 62 -8.78 4.30 -24.22
N GLU A 63 -9.25 5.54 -24.04
CA GLU A 63 -8.40 6.67 -23.65
C GLU A 63 -7.71 6.46 -22.30
N LEU A 64 -8.38 5.84 -21.34
CA LEU A 64 -7.80 5.53 -20.02
C LEU A 64 -6.65 4.53 -20.17
N ILE A 65 -6.85 3.47 -20.96
CA ILE A 65 -5.82 2.46 -21.22
C ILE A 65 -4.63 3.07 -21.94
N GLN A 66 -4.84 3.97 -22.91
CA GLN A 66 -3.76 4.68 -23.60
C GLN A 66 -2.97 5.59 -22.65
N SER A 67 -3.67 6.39 -21.84
CA SER A 67 -3.06 7.29 -20.85
C SER A 67 -2.24 6.52 -19.82
N GLU A 68 -2.77 5.40 -19.31
CA GLU A 68 -2.07 4.55 -18.36
C GLU A 68 -0.89 3.82 -18.99
N LEU A 69 -1.03 3.32 -20.22
CA LEU A 69 0.07 2.69 -20.94
C LEU A 69 1.23 3.67 -21.15
N LYS A 70 0.94 4.92 -21.49
CA LYS A 70 1.96 5.97 -21.62
C LYS A 70 2.70 6.21 -20.32
N ARG A 71 1.97 6.39 -19.20
CA ARG A 71 2.57 6.56 -17.85
C ARG A 71 3.47 5.39 -17.50
N ARG A 72 3.01 4.16 -17.75
CA ARG A 72 3.76 2.92 -17.46
C ARG A 72 5.02 2.82 -18.32
N MET A 73 4.92 3.00 -19.63
CA MET A 73 6.09 2.89 -20.52
C MET A 73 7.14 3.96 -20.21
N ASN A 74 6.71 5.20 -19.99
CA ASN A 74 7.62 6.27 -19.59
C ASN A 74 8.29 5.94 -18.26
N GLY A 75 7.51 5.60 -17.24
CA GLY A 75 8.05 5.41 -15.90
C GLY A 75 8.97 4.19 -15.76
N GLU A 76 8.65 3.08 -16.41
CA GLU A 76 9.53 1.90 -16.44
C GLU A 76 10.85 2.19 -17.15
N ALA A 77 10.81 2.94 -18.26
CA ALA A 77 12.01 3.34 -18.98
C ALA A 77 12.89 4.24 -18.11
N THR A 78 12.30 5.25 -17.48
CA THR A 78 12.98 6.17 -16.56
C THR A 78 13.65 5.39 -15.41
N TYR A 79 12.93 4.50 -14.73
CA TYR A 79 13.54 3.66 -13.67
C TYR A 79 14.72 2.82 -14.18
N LEU A 80 14.60 2.25 -15.38
CA LEU A 80 15.67 1.46 -15.98
C LEU A 80 16.91 2.32 -16.28
N GLU A 81 16.72 3.49 -16.88
CA GLU A 81 17.81 4.44 -17.15
C GLU A 81 18.47 4.94 -15.88
N GLN A 82 17.68 5.19 -14.83
CA GLN A 82 18.22 5.60 -13.54
C GLN A 82 19.24 4.59 -13.03
N GLY A 83 18.83 3.32 -12.96
CA GLY A 83 19.67 2.23 -12.48
C GLY A 83 20.94 2.06 -13.30
N LEU A 84 20.92 2.43 -14.59
CA LEU A 84 22.09 2.38 -15.47
C LEU A 84 23.01 3.60 -15.34
N SER A 85 22.46 4.77 -15.02
CA SER A 85 23.22 6.02 -14.93
C SER A 85 23.95 6.20 -13.61
N GLY A 86 23.45 5.58 -12.53
CA GLY A 86 23.93 5.81 -11.17
C GLY A 86 23.60 7.19 -10.60
N ARG A 87 22.85 8.04 -11.33
CA ARG A 87 22.40 9.36 -10.86
C ARG A 87 21.14 9.24 -10.01
N LEU A 88 21.02 10.12 -9.03
CA LEU A 88 19.78 10.29 -8.28
C LEU A 88 18.86 11.27 -9.03
N TYR A 89 17.56 11.01 -8.98
CA TYR A 89 16.57 11.98 -9.41
C TYR A 89 16.41 13.10 -8.39
N ASP A 90 16.21 14.31 -8.88
CA ASP A 90 15.71 15.40 -8.06
C ASP A 90 14.29 15.10 -7.54
N PHE A 91 13.91 15.84 -6.52
CA PHE A 91 12.65 15.66 -5.81
C PHE A 91 11.41 15.72 -6.72
N ASP A 92 11.35 16.71 -7.60
CA ASP A 92 10.18 16.94 -8.44
C ASP A 92 10.05 15.89 -9.54
N THR A 93 11.19 15.41 -10.08
CA THR A 93 11.21 14.28 -11.01
C THR A 93 10.66 13.01 -10.38
N VAL A 94 11.07 12.67 -9.14
CA VAL A 94 10.54 11.47 -8.45
C VAL A 94 9.03 11.58 -8.21
N ILE A 95 8.57 12.75 -7.78
CA ILE A 95 7.15 13.02 -7.51
C ILE A 95 6.30 12.94 -8.77
N GLY A 96 6.77 13.54 -9.86
CA GLY A 96 6.11 13.49 -11.15
C GLY A 96 6.02 12.07 -11.70
N LEU A 97 7.11 11.30 -11.61
CA LEU A 97 7.17 9.90 -12.03
C LEU A 97 6.16 9.02 -11.29
N LEU A 98 6.06 9.19 -9.97
CA LEU A 98 5.16 8.42 -9.11
C LEU A 98 3.72 8.93 -9.13
N GLY A 99 3.44 10.02 -9.84
CA GLY A 99 2.11 10.62 -9.94
C GLY A 99 1.59 11.13 -8.59
N ILE A 100 2.48 11.60 -7.71
CA ILE A 100 2.12 12.13 -6.39
C ILE A 100 1.72 13.60 -6.55
N PRO A 101 0.47 14.01 -6.26
CA PRO A 101 0.11 15.41 -6.36
C PRO A 101 0.80 16.24 -5.30
N ARG A 102 1.35 17.38 -5.70
CA ARG A 102 2.10 18.27 -4.79
C ARG A 102 1.31 18.64 -3.53
N LYS A 103 0.00 18.87 -3.68
CA LYS A 103 -0.92 19.14 -2.57
C LYS A 103 -0.90 18.07 -1.46
N ASP A 104 -0.61 16.81 -1.77
CA ASP A 104 -0.55 15.75 -0.74
C ASP A 104 0.67 15.94 0.15
N ILE A 105 1.81 16.33 -0.44
CA ILE A 105 3.04 16.64 0.28
C ILE A 105 2.88 17.94 1.07
N ASP A 106 2.31 18.98 0.45
CA ASP A 106 2.08 20.27 1.10
C ASP A 106 1.10 20.14 2.28
N SER A 107 0.19 19.14 2.25
CA SER A 107 -0.75 18.87 3.34
C SER A 107 -0.13 18.16 4.55
N LEU A 108 1.09 17.63 4.45
CA LEU A 108 1.72 16.85 5.53
C LEU A 108 1.88 17.66 6.82
N ARG A 109 2.45 18.87 6.71
CA ARG A 109 2.68 19.74 7.88
C ARG A 109 1.36 20.18 8.54
N PRO A 110 0.39 20.78 7.84
CA PRO A 110 -0.89 21.14 8.45
C PRO A 110 -1.60 19.95 9.11
N TRP A 111 -1.54 18.77 8.50
CA TRP A 111 -2.13 17.57 9.09
C TRP A 111 -1.43 17.17 10.38
N LEU A 112 -0.09 17.19 10.42
CA LEU A 112 0.69 16.86 11.63
C LEU A 112 0.39 17.84 12.77
N GLU A 113 0.32 19.14 12.47
CA GLU A 113 -0.04 20.18 13.44
C GLU A 113 -1.44 19.94 14.02
N GLN A 114 -2.43 19.66 13.17
CA GLN A 114 -3.82 19.43 13.58
C GLN A 114 -4.04 18.12 14.35
N ASN A 115 -3.19 17.10 14.13
CA ASN A 115 -3.37 15.77 14.71
C ASN A 115 -2.43 15.48 15.89
N LYS A 116 -1.58 16.43 16.28
CA LYS A 116 -0.57 16.24 17.32
C LYS A 116 -1.19 15.83 18.66
N GLU A 117 -2.15 16.62 19.17
CA GLU A 117 -2.83 16.38 20.45
C GLU A 117 -3.59 15.05 20.44
N LYS A 118 -4.42 14.82 19.41
CA LYS A 118 -5.15 13.55 19.22
C LYS A 118 -4.21 12.33 19.24
N THR A 119 -3.03 12.43 18.64
CA THR A 119 -2.05 11.34 18.65
C THR A 119 -1.40 11.17 20.03
N GLN A 120 -1.15 12.25 20.77
CA GLN A 120 -0.66 12.15 22.15
C GLN A 120 -1.68 11.41 23.04
N ASP A 121 -2.96 11.76 22.93
CA ASP A 121 -4.02 11.06 23.68
C ASP A 121 -4.10 9.57 23.31
N ALA A 122 -3.90 9.25 22.03
CA ALA A 122 -3.86 7.86 21.55
C ALA A 122 -2.65 7.10 22.12
N ILE A 123 -1.47 7.73 22.20
CA ILE A 123 -0.28 7.16 22.83
C ILE A 123 -0.54 6.89 24.32
N GLU A 124 -1.13 7.84 25.04
CA GLU A 124 -1.45 7.67 26.46
C GLU A 124 -2.44 6.51 26.69
N ARG A 125 -3.50 6.42 25.87
CA ARG A 125 -4.44 5.29 25.95
C ARG A 125 -3.78 3.95 25.64
N LEU A 126 -2.89 3.89 24.64
CA LEU A 126 -2.17 2.67 24.30
C LEU A 126 -1.16 2.28 25.37
N PHE A 127 -0.51 3.24 26.03
CA PHE A 127 0.42 2.98 27.13
C PHE A 127 -0.29 2.32 28.33
N HIS A 128 -1.54 2.70 28.58
CA HIS A 128 -2.42 2.11 29.60
C HIS A 128 -3.29 0.96 29.05
N SER A 129 -2.94 0.38 27.91
CA SER A 129 -3.68 -0.75 27.36
C SER A 129 -3.31 -2.06 28.06
N ARG A 130 -4.23 -3.02 28.01
CA ARG A 130 -4.04 -4.34 28.62
C ARG A 130 -2.85 -5.11 28.05
N ASP A 131 -2.49 -4.86 26.80
CA ASP A 131 -1.38 -5.55 26.13
C ASP A 131 -0.04 -5.15 26.75
N ILE A 132 0.09 -3.89 27.18
CA ILE A 132 1.28 -3.38 27.86
C ILE A 132 1.29 -3.80 29.32
N GLU A 133 0.15 -3.79 30.00
CA GLU A 133 0.05 -4.19 31.41
C GLU A 133 0.10 -5.71 31.62
N GLY A 134 -0.29 -6.50 30.63
CA GLY A 134 -0.54 -7.95 30.74
C GLY A 134 0.63 -8.88 30.39
N PHE A 135 1.84 -8.34 30.17
CA PHE A 135 3.04 -9.11 29.81
C PHE A 135 2.80 -10.10 28.66
N GLU A 136 2.47 -9.60 27.47
CA GLU A 136 2.49 -10.45 26.27
C GLU A 136 3.93 -10.88 25.95
N LEU A 137 4.21 -12.18 26.10
CA LEU A 137 5.52 -12.74 25.83
C LEU A 137 5.60 -13.29 24.39
N PRO A 138 6.72 -13.05 23.68
CA PRO A 138 6.95 -13.68 22.39
C PRO A 138 7.03 -15.20 22.55
N LEU A 139 6.63 -15.92 21.50
CA LEU A 139 6.68 -17.38 21.49
C LEU A 139 8.13 -17.87 21.48
N ALA A 140 8.43 -18.87 22.31
CA ALA A 140 9.70 -19.61 22.26
C ALA A 140 9.70 -20.60 21.08
N GLU A 141 9.75 -20.07 19.86
CA GLU A 141 9.65 -20.85 18.61
C GLU A 141 10.85 -21.80 18.38
N ASP A 142 11.95 -21.56 19.09
CA ASP A 142 13.13 -22.42 19.13
C ASP A 142 12.87 -23.74 19.87
N VAL A 143 11.82 -23.81 20.70
CA VAL A 143 11.38 -25.02 21.39
C VAL A 143 10.37 -25.79 20.51
N PRO A 144 10.70 -27.00 20.00
CA PRO A 144 9.86 -27.70 19.01
C PRO A 144 8.44 -28.02 19.47
N SER A 145 8.24 -28.32 20.77
CA SER A 145 6.92 -28.60 21.34
C SER A 145 6.04 -27.36 21.37
N ILE A 146 6.60 -26.20 21.77
CA ILE A 146 5.89 -24.92 21.80
C ILE A 146 5.54 -24.49 20.38
N ARG A 147 6.49 -24.59 19.44
CA ARG A 147 6.25 -24.28 18.03
C ARG A 147 5.09 -25.09 17.46
N ARG A 148 5.07 -26.41 17.68
CA ARG A 148 3.99 -27.27 17.19
C ARG A 148 2.64 -26.92 17.81
N GLN A 149 2.60 -26.63 19.11
CA GLN A 149 1.37 -26.20 19.79
C GLN A 149 0.86 -24.87 19.22
N ALA A 150 1.76 -23.90 18.99
CA ALA A 150 1.41 -22.61 18.39
C ALA A 150 0.92 -22.75 16.95
N GLU A 151 1.53 -23.64 16.15
CA GLU A 151 1.09 -23.96 14.78
C GLU A 151 -0.33 -24.55 14.76
N GLU A 152 -0.60 -25.55 15.60
CA GLU A 152 -1.92 -26.19 15.70
C GLU A 152 -2.99 -25.21 16.19
N PHE A 153 -2.66 -24.44 17.25
CA PHE A 153 -3.53 -23.42 17.84
C PHE A 153 -3.85 -22.27 16.86
N SER A 154 -2.83 -21.73 16.19
CA SER A 154 -2.98 -20.66 15.21
C SER A 154 -3.75 -21.12 13.99
N SER A 155 -3.47 -22.32 13.48
CA SER A 155 -4.17 -22.88 12.32
C SER A 155 -5.68 -23.00 12.57
N ALA A 156 -6.09 -23.47 13.75
CA ALA A 156 -7.50 -23.55 14.12
C ALA A 156 -8.18 -22.18 14.14
N HIS A 157 -7.50 -21.14 14.64
CA HIS A 157 -8.02 -19.77 14.64
C HIS A 157 -8.06 -19.17 13.25
N ILE A 158 -7.01 -19.33 12.45
CA ILE A 158 -6.95 -18.87 11.06
C ILE A 158 -8.11 -19.44 10.25
N GLN A 159 -8.38 -20.75 10.35
CA GLN A 159 -9.48 -21.39 9.63
C GLN A 159 -10.86 -20.86 10.07
N ARG A 160 -11.04 -20.62 11.38
CA ARG A 160 -12.28 -20.02 11.90
C ARG A 160 -12.50 -18.61 11.35
N TYR A 161 -11.46 -17.78 11.38
CA TYR A 161 -11.48 -16.42 10.83
C TYR A 161 -11.74 -16.44 9.33
N HIS A 162 -11.00 -17.26 8.58
CA HIS A 162 -11.13 -17.39 7.13
C HIS A 162 -12.58 -17.68 6.73
N LYS A 163 -13.17 -18.71 7.33
CA LYS A 163 -14.55 -19.13 7.04
C LYS A 163 -15.58 -18.08 7.45
N THR A 164 -15.41 -17.49 8.63
CA THR A 164 -16.39 -16.56 9.21
C THR A 164 -16.38 -15.22 8.47
N LEU A 165 -15.19 -14.64 8.28
CA LEU A 165 -15.02 -13.42 7.51
C LEU A 165 -15.38 -13.64 6.05
N GLY A 166 -15.00 -14.78 5.46
CA GLY A 166 -15.35 -15.07 4.08
C GLY A 166 -16.86 -15.08 3.83
N LYS A 167 -17.63 -15.73 4.70
CA LYS A 167 -19.10 -15.71 4.64
C LYS A 167 -19.67 -14.30 4.86
N PHE A 168 -19.09 -13.54 5.80
CA PHE A 168 -19.51 -12.17 6.07
C PHE A 168 -19.30 -11.26 4.86
N LEU A 169 -18.11 -11.30 4.24
CA LEU A 169 -17.75 -10.49 3.09
C LEU A 169 -18.66 -10.76 1.88
N GLN A 170 -19.01 -12.02 1.64
CA GLN A 170 -19.97 -12.41 0.60
C GLN A 170 -21.36 -11.80 0.79
N GLY A 171 -21.75 -11.51 2.03
CA GLY A 171 -23.01 -10.86 2.33
C GLY A 171 -23.02 -9.37 2.07
N ILE A 172 -21.85 -8.72 1.95
CA ILE A 172 -21.75 -7.25 1.85
C ILE A 172 -21.18 -6.76 0.52
N THR A 173 -20.48 -7.62 -0.24
CA THR A 173 -19.87 -7.25 -1.51
C THR A 173 -19.66 -8.47 -2.43
N ASN A 174 -19.91 -8.31 -3.73
CA ASN A 174 -19.78 -9.41 -4.70
C ASN A 174 -18.34 -9.94 -4.81
N VAL A 175 -17.34 -9.09 -4.64
CA VAL A 175 -15.93 -9.51 -4.66
C VAL A 175 -15.57 -10.41 -3.46
N GLY A 176 -16.41 -10.43 -2.42
CA GLY A 176 -16.25 -11.31 -1.28
C GLY A 176 -16.33 -12.79 -1.65
N GLU A 177 -16.88 -13.13 -2.82
CA GLU A 177 -16.89 -14.51 -3.31
C GLU A 177 -15.48 -15.08 -3.53
N PHE A 178 -14.55 -14.26 -4.03
CA PHE A 178 -13.17 -14.65 -4.31
C PHE A 178 -12.36 -15.02 -3.05
N ILE A 179 -12.85 -14.72 -1.84
CA ILE A 179 -12.17 -15.11 -0.61
C ILE A 179 -12.05 -16.64 -0.47
N ARG A 180 -12.98 -17.39 -1.08
CA ARG A 180 -12.98 -18.86 -1.09
C ARG A 180 -11.91 -19.45 -1.99
N ASP A 181 -11.39 -18.65 -2.93
CA ASP A 181 -10.33 -19.08 -3.84
C ASP A 181 -8.93 -18.89 -3.23
N ILE A 182 -8.86 -18.37 -2.00
CA ILE A 182 -7.65 -18.14 -1.23
C ILE A 182 -7.58 -19.18 -0.12
N ASN A 183 -6.42 -19.81 0.05
CA ASN A 183 -6.16 -20.68 1.19
C ASN A 183 -5.42 -19.92 2.29
N ALA A 184 -6.01 -19.78 3.47
CA ALA A 184 -5.35 -19.15 4.62
C ALA A 184 -4.65 -20.18 5.50
N VAL A 185 -3.34 -20.02 5.71
CA VAL A 185 -2.51 -20.97 6.45
C VAL A 185 -1.60 -20.27 7.45
N ALA A 186 -1.24 -20.98 8.52
CA ALA A 186 -0.23 -20.50 9.45
C ALA A 186 1.17 -20.53 8.79
N SER A 187 2.02 -19.56 9.12
CA SER A 187 3.40 -19.47 8.66
C SER A 187 4.32 -19.17 9.83
N THR A 188 5.51 -19.78 9.84
CA THR A 188 6.58 -19.45 10.79
C THR A 188 7.33 -18.18 10.39
N ASN A 189 6.97 -17.53 9.28
CA ASN A 189 7.52 -16.23 8.94
C ASN A 189 6.86 -15.16 9.82
N GLU A 190 7.65 -14.27 10.40
CA GLU A 190 7.13 -13.15 11.19
C GLU A 190 6.16 -12.28 10.38
N ARG A 191 6.49 -12.03 9.10
CA ARG A 191 5.66 -11.23 8.22
C ARG A 191 4.61 -12.10 7.54
N SER A 192 3.35 -11.71 7.66
CA SER A 192 2.26 -12.26 6.87
C SER A 192 2.31 -11.74 5.44
N TYR A 193 1.90 -12.56 4.47
CA TYR A 193 1.91 -12.20 3.06
C TYR A 193 0.90 -13.03 2.25
N PHE A 194 0.44 -12.48 1.14
CA PHE A 194 -0.21 -13.25 0.09
C PHE A 194 0.81 -13.81 -0.91
N GLN A 195 0.73 -15.12 -1.20
CA GLN A 195 1.51 -15.81 -2.23
C GLN A 195 0.64 -16.00 -3.49
N PRO A 196 0.87 -15.23 -4.57
CA PRO A 196 0.00 -15.26 -5.73
C PRO A 196 0.11 -16.53 -6.60
N LEU A 197 1.18 -17.33 -6.45
CA LEU A 197 1.34 -18.58 -7.20
C LEU A 197 0.48 -19.72 -6.67
N THR A 198 0.24 -19.75 -5.37
CA THR A 198 -0.50 -20.80 -4.68
C THR A 198 -1.83 -20.30 -4.11
N ASN A 199 -2.20 -19.04 -4.42
CA ASN A 199 -3.32 -18.31 -3.82
C ASN A 199 -3.37 -18.48 -2.30
N THR A 200 -2.22 -18.37 -1.63
CA THR A 200 -2.11 -18.67 -0.21
C THR A 200 -1.93 -17.39 0.59
N LEU A 201 -2.83 -17.12 1.52
CA LEU A 201 -2.66 -16.12 2.56
C LEU A 201 -1.88 -16.75 3.72
N ALA A 202 -0.57 -16.52 3.76
CA ALA A 202 0.31 -16.99 4.81
C ALA A 202 0.27 -16.01 5.99
N ILE A 203 -0.30 -16.43 7.12
CA ILE A 203 -0.42 -15.62 8.33
C ILE A 203 0.68 -16.01 9.30
N GLY A 204 1.56 -15.07 9.60
CA GLY A 204 2.70 -15.25 10.49
C GLY A 204 2.25 -15.52 11.93
N ILE A 205 2.60 -16.68 12.46
CA ILE A 205 2.32 -17.08 13.85
C ILE A 205 2.87 -16.04 14.84
N PRO A 206 4.12 -15.53 14.71
CA PRO A 206 4.64 -14.49 15.60
C PRO A 206 3.80 -13.20 15.63
N ALA A 207 3.12 -12.89 14.53
CA ALA A 207 2.32 -11.66 14.43
C ALA A 207 0.98 -11.77 15.14
N ILE A 208 0.44 -12.99 15.27
CA ILE A 208 -0.94 -13.21 15.75
C ILE A 208 -1.01 -14.00 17.04
N CYS A 209 0.06 -14.65 17.47
CA CYS A 209 0.06 -15.55 18.61
C CYS A 209 1.13 -15.13 19.62
N TYR A 210 0.77 -15.17 20.90
CA TYR A 210 1.64 -14.84 22.01
C TYR A 210 1.38 -15.79 23.18
N SER A 211 2.30 -15.81 24.14
CA SER A 211 2.14 -16.53 25.40
C SER A 211 2.04 -15.57 26.58
N THR A 212 1.37 -15.97 27.64
CA THR A 212 1.40 -15.29 28.95
C THR A 212 2.38 -15.96 29.90
N GLU A 213 2.64 -15.37 31.06
CA GLU A 213 3.60 -15.90 32.06
C GLU A 213 3.27 -17.32 32.55
N ASP A 214 1.99 -17.71 32.52
CA ASP A 214 1.53 -19.06 32.83
C ASP A 214 1.69 -20.06 31.66
N CYS A 215 2.39 -19.65 30.60
CA CYS A 215 2.64 -20.41 29.37
C CYS A 215 1.38 -20.78 28.59
N THR A 216 0.25 -20.09 28.79
CA THR A 216 -0.93 -20.28 27.95
C THR A 216 -0.83 -19.48 26.65
N LEU A 217 -1.33 -20.06 25.55
CA LEU A 217 -1.30 -19.46 24.21
C LEU A 217 -2.56 -18.64 23.94
N HIS A 218 -2.38 -17.47 23.35
CA HIS A 218 -3.44 -16.53 23.02
C HIS A 218 -3.31 -16.00 21.59
N ILE A 219 -4.42 -15.53 21.03
CA ILE A 219 -4.46 -14.89 19.71
C ILE A 219 -4.71 -13.38 19.85
N LYS A 220 -3.92 -12.60 19.13
CA LYS A 220 -4.13 -11.17 18.89
C LYS A 220 -5.23 -11.00 17.85
N ASP A 221 -6.48 -11.02 18.30
CA ASP A 221 -7.65 -10.91 17.41
C ASP A 221 -7.63 -9.60 16.58
N ARG A 222 -7.08 -8.52 17.15
CA ARG A 222 -6.85 -7.26 16.43
C ARG A 222 -5.96 -7.48 15.21
N GLU A 223 -4.81 -8.13 15.38
CA GLU A 223 -3.88 -8.42 14.28
C GLU A 223 -4.48 -9.39 13.27
N MET A 224 -5.27 -10.37 13.71
CA MET A 224 -6.02 -11.24 12.80
C MET A 224 -6.94 -10.43 11.89
N ILE A 225 -7.78 -9.54 12.44
CA ILE A 225 -8.68 -8.69 11.65
C ILE A 225 -7.86 -7.80 10.70
N ARG A 226 -6.82 -7.15 11.22
CA ARG A 226 -5.94 -6.26 10.46
C ARG A 226 -5.33 -6.96 9.25
N LEU A 227 -4.74 -8.14 9.45
CA LEU A 227 -4.10 -8.94 8.40
C LEU A 227 -5.10 -9.46 7.37
N TYR A 228 -6.31 -9.84 7.79
CA TYR A 228 -7.36 -10.22 6.83
C TYR A 228 -7.82 -9.05 5.98
N GLY A 229 -7.91 -7.83 6.54
CA GLY A 229 -8.21 -6.63 5.76
C GLY A 229 -7.06 -6.26 4.81
N HIS A 230 -5.83 -6.26 5.31
CA HIS A 230 -4.65 -5.83 4.56
C HIS A 230 -4.21 -6.85 3.50
N GLU A 231 -3.84 -8.05 3.92
CA GLU A 231 -3.29 -9.08 3.03
C GLU A 231 -4.41 -9.86 2.32
N GLY A 232 -5.51 -10.14 3.04
CA GLY A 232 -6.65 -10.89 2.49
C GLY A 232 -7.47 -10.06 1.51
N MET A 233 -8.07 -8.96 1.96
CA MET A 233 -8.90 -8.13 1.10
C MET A 233 -8.08 -7.20 0.21
N GLY A 234 -7.06 -6.54 0.77
CA GLY A 234 -6.21 -5.61 0.04
C GLY A 234 -5.44 -6.25 -1.09
N HIS A 235 -4.51 -7.16 -0.76
CA HIS A 235 -3.62 -7.75 -1.75
C HIS A 235 -4.23 -8.97 -2.45
N ALA A 236 -4.76 -9.93 -1.70
CA ALA A 236 -5.22 -11.18 -2.28
C ALA A 236 -6.49 -11.01 -3.15
N LEU A 237 -7.53 -10.32 -2.67
CA LEU A 237 -8.69 -10.05 -3.53
C LEU A 237 -8.34 -9.13 -4.71
N ASN A 238 -7.44 -8.16 -4.54
CA ASN A 238 -7.00 -7.32 -5.67
C ASN A 238 -6.36 -8.17 -6.75
N TYR A 239 -5.49 -9.13 -6.37
CA TYR A 239 -4.91 -10.07 -7.31
C TYR A 239 -5.95 -10.97 -7.99
N MET A 240 -6.87 -11.56 -7.22
CA MET A 240 -7.89 -12.48 -7.74
C MET A 240 -8.88 -11.79 -8.68
N VAL A 241 -9.36 -10.60 -8.31
CA VAL A 241 -10.24 -9.77 -9.13
C VAL A 241 -9.49 -9.29 -10.38
N THR A 242 -8.25 -8.84 -10.25
CA THR A 242 -7.43 -8.42 -11.40
C THR A 242 -7.27 -9.53 -12.42
N ARG A 243 -7.00 -10.77 -11.98
CA ARG A 243 -6.78 -11.92 -12.88
C ARG A 243 -8.05 -12.52 -13.47
N SER A 244 -9.18 -12.43 -12.78
CA SER A 244 -10.47 -12.89 -13.31
C SER A 244 -11.04 -11.97 -14.39
N ASN A 245 -10.43 -10.79 -14.60
CA ASN A 245 -10.82 -9.83 -15.61
C ASN A 245 -9.88 -9.86 -16.82
N SER A 246 -10.42 -9.64 -18.02
CA SER A 246 -9.65 -9.56 -19.28
C SER A 246 -8.93 -8.22 -19.42
N LEU A 247 -8.04 -7.90 -18.47
CA LEU A 247 -7.20 -6.70 -18.49
C LEU A 247 -5.93 -6.93 -19.33
N PRO A 248 -5.43 -5.90 -20.04
CA PRO A 248 -4.10 -5.92 -20.63
C PRO A 248 -3.01 -6.31 -19.62
N HIS A 249 -1.98 -7.05 -20.06
CA HIS A 249 -0.99 -7.60 -19.14
C HIS A 249 -0.29 -6.54 -18.27
N PHE A 250 -0.06 -5.34 -18.82
CA PHE A 250 0.62 -4.25 -18.09
C PHE A 250 -0.16 -3.72 -16.86
N LEU A 251 -1.48 -3.98 -16.80
CA LEU A 251 -2.35 -3.69 -15.65
C LEU A 251 -2.48 -4.86 -14.68
N THR A 252 -1.80 -5.97 -14.96
CA THR A 252 -1.81 -7.19 -14.13
C THR A 252 -0.43 -7.50 -13.54
N GLU A 253 0.59 -6.71 -13.89
CA GLU A 253 1.96 -6.83 -13.38
C GLU A 253 2.29 -5.70 -12.41
N ASP A 254 2.84 -6.07 -11.25
CA ASP A 254 3.33 -5.13 -10.25
C ASP A 254 4.47 -4.27 -10.77
N SER A 255 4.53 -3.04 -10.27
CA SER A 255 5.68 -2.17 -10.48
C SER A 255 5.73 -1.06 -9.44
N ALA A 256 6.91 -0.45 -9.29
CA ALA A 256 7.13 0.67 -8.37
C ALA A 256 6.10 1.80 -8.56
N LEU A 257 5.58 1.98 -9.77
CA LEU A 257 4.57 2.99 -10.12
C LEU A 257 3.16 2.68 -9.58
N THR A 258 2.85 1.41 -9.28
CA THR A 258 1.52 0.97 -8.81
C THR A 258 1.48 0.61 -7.32
N VAL A 259 2.66 0.43 -6.69
CA VAL A 259 2.78 0.03 -5.28
C VAL A 259 2.02 0.98 -4.34
N ALA A 260 2.07 2.29 -4.58
CA ALA A 260 1.33 3.26 -3.77
C ALA A 260 -0.17 2.99 -3.77
N THR A 261 -0.73 2.69 -4.93
CA THR A 261 -2.15 2.35 -5.08
C THR A 261 -2.46 1.03 -4.39
N ALA A 262 -1.66 -0.01 -4.62
CA ALA A 262 -1.87 -1.33 -4.01
C ALA A 262 -1.85 -1.26 -2.47
N GLU A 263 -0.86 -0.60 -1.88
CA GLU A 263 -0.79 -0.40 -0.42
C GLU A 263 -1.92 0.51 0.09
N SER A 264 -2.31 1.54 -0.68
CA SER A 264 -3.47 2.38 -0.32
C SER A 264 -4.78 1.59 -0.31
N VAL A 265 -4.94 0.62 -1.22
CA VAL A 265 -6.08 -0.31 -1.26
C VAL A 265 -6.04 -1.23 -0.05
N ALA A 266 -4.88 -1.79 0.28
CA ALA A 266 -4.72 -2.66 1.44
C ALA A 266 -5.02 -1.95 2.77
N LEU A 267 -4.49 -0.75 2.98
CA LEU A 267 -4.79 0.08 4.16
C LEU A 267 -6.28 0.45 4.24
N HIS A 268 -6.93 0.70 3.12
CA HIS A 268 -8.38 0.97 3.10
C HIS A 268 -9.17 -0.24 3.61
N TYR A 269 -8.86 -1.45 3.15
CA TYR A 269 -9.57 -2.65 3.59
C TYR A 269 -9.21 -3.11 5.00
N GLU A 270 -7.99 -2.83 5.46
CA GLU A 270 -7.59 -2.94 6.87
C GLU A 270 -8.59 -2.19 7.77
N ASN A 271 -8.88 -0.93 7.44
CA ASN A 271 -9.74 -0.07 8.25
C ASN A 271 -11.22 -0.38 8.05
N ILE A 272 -11.65 -0.63 6.81
CA ILE A 272 -13.05 -0.92 6.51
C ILE A 272 -13.52 -2.24 7.10
N LEU A 273 -12.68 -3.29 7.11
CA LEU A 273 -13.09 -4.56 7.69
C LEU A 273 -13.45 -4.41 9.18
N LEU A 274 -12.68 -3.59 9.91
CA LEU A 274 -12.97 -3.28 11.31
C LEU A 274 -14.28 -2.48 11.46
N GLU A 275 -14.56 -1.50 10.59
CA GLU A 275 -15.83 -0.77 10.58
C GLU A 275 -17.02 -1.67 10.26
N ASP A 276 -16.86 -2.57 9.30
CA ASP A 276 -17.89 -3.53 8.88
C ASP A 276 -18.18 -4.51 10.04
N LEU A 277 -17.14 -4.99 10.74
CA LEU A 277 -17.30 -5.83 11.93
C LEU A 277 -17.99 -5.11 13.08
N ARG A 278 -17.70 -3.81 13.31
CA ARG A 278 -18.38 -3.01 14.36
C ARG A 278 -19.90 -3.01 14.20
N LYS A 279 -20.38 -3.06 12.95
CA LYS A 279 -21.81 -3.10 12.61
C LYS A 279 -22.41 -4.51 12.65
N SER A 280 -21.63 -5.55 12.99
CA SER A 280 -22.04 -6.95 12.88
C SER A 280 -21.77 -7.77 14.16
N PRO A 281 -22.53 -7.56 15.25
CA PRO A 281 -22.39 -8.34 16.49
C PRO A 281 -22.51 -9.86 16.28
N GLU A 282 -23.34 -10.29 15.33
CA GLU A 282 -23.45 -11.70 14.97
C GLU A 282 -22.12 -12.29 14.46
N THR A 283 -21.40 -11.55 13.62
CA THR A 283 -20.09 -11.99 13.12
C THR A 283 -19.06 -11.96 14.23
N GLN A 284 -19.07 -10.94 15.09
CA GLN A 284 -18.23 -10.88 16.27
C GLN A 284 -18.45 -12.09 17.20
N ARG A 285 -19.70 -12.53 17.41
CA ARG A 285 -20.02 -13.74 18.18
C ARG A 285 -19.44 -15.00 17.56
N ARG A 286 -19.57 -15.16 16.23
CA ARG A 286 -19.02 -16.32 15.51
C ARG A 286 -17.49 -16.37 15.55
N LEU A 287 -16.84 -15.22 15.59
CA LEU A 287 -15.39 -15.11 15.80
C LEU A 287 -15.00 -15.38 17.27
N GLY A 288 -15.94 -15.21 18.21
CA GLY A 288 -15.70 -15.35 19.64
C GLY A 288 -15.16 -14.08 20.31
N ILE A 289 -15.36 -12.92 19.69
CA ILE A 289 -14.74 -11.64 20.12
C ILE A 289 -15.73 -10.58 20.57
N GLU A 290 -17.05 -10.80 20.47
CA GLU A 290 -18.09 -9.81 20.81
C GLU A 290 -17.85 -9.15 22.19
N HIS A 291 -17.55 -9.95 23.20
CA HIS A 291 -17.31 -9.50 24.58
C HIS A 291 -16.08 -8.59 24.76
N LYS A 292 -15.15 -8.57 23.80
CA LYS A 292 -13.92 -7.77 23.84
C LYS A 292 -13.74 -6.85 22.63
N PHE A 293 -14.70 -6.83 21.69
CA PHE A 293 -14.58 -6.10 20.43
C PHE A 293 -14.42 -4.60 20.62
N ALA A 294 -15.10 -4.00 21.62
CA ALA A 294 -14.97 -2.57 21.90
C ALA A 294 -13.51 -2.17 22.22
N GLY A 295 -12.80 -3.01 22.99
CA GLY A 295 -11.38 -2.81 23.28
C GLY A 295 -10.52 -2.93 22.04
N ILE A 296 -10.69 -4.02 21.27
CA ILE A 296 -10.00 -4.25 19.99
C ILE A 296 -10.19 -3.06 19.04
N TYR A 297 -11.42 -2.55 18.94
CA TYR A 297 -11.75 -1.44 18.06
C TYR A 297 -11.04 -0.15 18.48
N GLN A 298 -11.11 0.20 19.76
CA GLN A 298 -10.45 1.41 20.27
C GLN A 298 -8.93 1.35 20.08
N GLU A 299 -8.34 0.22 20.45
CA GLU A 299 -6.90 -0.03 20.32
C GLU A 299 -6.43 0.03 18.86
N ALA A 300 -7.22 -0.52 17.93
CA ALA A 300 -6.95 -0.43 16.51
C ALA A 300 -7.00 1.03 16.00
N LYS A 301 -7.97 1.83 16.45
CA LYS A 301 -8.06 3.26 16.08
C LYS A 301 -6.89 4.08 16.63
N ASP A 302 -6.49 3.82 17.87
CA ASP A 302 -5.35 4.49 18.47
C ASP A 302 -4.04 4.09 17.78
N THR A 303 -3.87 2.81 17.46
CA THR A 303 -2.71 2.31 16.70
C THR A 303 -2.66 2.86 15.28
N GLU A 304 -3.82 2.95 14.61
CA GLU A 304 -3.96 3.58 13.28
C GLU A 304 -3.52 5.05 13.33
N GLN A 305 -4.00 5.82 14.32
CA GLN A 305 -3.65 7.23 14.50
C GLN A 305 -2.14 7.41 14.72
N VAL A 306 -1.54 6.63 15.62
CA VAL A 306 -0.09 6.69 15.90
C VAL A 306 0.71 6.28 14.66
N GLY A 307 0.31 5.21 13.98
CA GLY A 307 0.95 4.74 12.76
C GLY A 307 0.88 5.74 11.61
N GLU A 308 -0.29 6.36 11.38
CA GLU A 308 -0.46 7.40 10.36
C GLU A 308 0.38 8.64 10.67
N TYR A 309 0.41 9.07 11.94
CA TYR A 309 1.25 10.18 12.38
C TYR A 309 2.73 9.92 12.12
N LYS A 310 3.23 8.74 12.53
CA LYS A 310 4.62 8.33 12.32
C LYS A 310 4.98 8.31 10.83
N ARG A 311 4.11 7.74 9.98
CA ARG A 311 4.32 7.71 8.53
C ARG A 311 4.36 9.12 7.93
N ARG A 312 3.38 9.97 8.24
CA ARG A 312 3.32 11.35 7.73
C ARG A 312 4.48 12.21 8.22
N LEU A 313 4.94 12.02 9.45
CA LEU A 313 6.14 12.67 9.97
C LEU A 313 7.40 12.24 9.20
N ALA A 314 7.53 10.95 8.90
CA ALA A 314 8.62 10.46 8.06
C ALA A 314 8.58 11.09 6.65
N TYR A 315 7.42 11.12 6.01
CA TYR A 315 7.24 11.76 4.70
C TYR A 315 7.53 13.26 4.73
N TYR A 316 7.07 13.97 5.76
CA TYR A 316 7.38 15.38 5.93
C TYR A 316 8.89 15.58 6.11
N SER A 317 9.54 14.70 6.88
CA SER A 317 10.99 14.74 7.08
C SER A 317 11.76 14.51 5.78
N ILE A 318 11.29 13.62 4.89
CA ILE A 318 11.83 13.45 3.53
C ILE A 318 11.70 14.74 2.73
N SER A 319 10.53 15.40 2.78
CA SER A 319 10.31 16.67 2.08
C SER A 319 11.24 17.78 2.58
N VAL A 320 11.47 17.88 3.89
CA VAL A 320 12.39 18.85 4.50
C VAL A 320 13.85 18.53 4.16
N LEU A 321 14.26 17.26 4.15
CA LEU A 321 15.61 16.87 3.72
C LEU A 321 15.86 17.20 2.25
N SER A 322 14.86 16.98 1.41
CA SER A 322 14.94 17.21 -0.04
C SER A 322 14.88 18.69 -0.44
N ASP A 323 14.45 19.56 0.48
CA ASP A 323 14.37 21.00 0.22
C ASP A 323 15.76 21.64 0.17
N LYS A 324 16.21 21.93 -1.06
CA LYS A 324 17.49 22.60 -1.34
C LYS A 324 17.47 24.07 -0.93
N SER A 325 16.31 24.70 -0.78
CA SER A 325 16.21 26.11 -0.36
C SER A 325 16.65 26.34 1.09
N LEU A 326 16.72 25.26 1.89
CA LEU A 326 17.18 25.30 3.27
C LEU A 326 18.71 25.39 3.41
N GLY A 327 19.48 25.25 2.33
CA GLY A 327 20.94 25.36 2.32
C GLY A 327 21.65 24.06 1.92
N GLU A 328 22.98 24.07 2.01
CA GLU A 328 23.83 22.93 1.65
C GLU A 328 23.71 21.78 2.66
N GLN A 329 23.60 20.55 2.15
CA GLN A 329 23.25 19.38 2.95
C GLN A 329 24.31 19.00 4.00
N GLN A 330 25.57 19.37 3.77
CA GLN A 330 26.70 19.07 4.66
C GLN A 330 27.00 20.20 5.65
N ASP A 331 26.34 21.36 5.53
CA ASP A 331 26.53 22.48 6.44
C ASP A 331 25.80 22.20 7.79
N PRO A 332 26.52 22.21 8.94
CA PRO A 332 25.93 22.01 10.25
C PRO A 332 24.77 22.97 10.57
N ALA A 333 24.85 24.23 10.12
CA ALA A 333 23.77 25.20 10.36
C ALA A 333 22.50 24.82 9.58
N THR A 334 22.65 24.34 8.35
CA THR A 334 21.56 23.80 7.54
C THR A 334 20.94 22.55 8.17
N LEU A 335 21.75 21.60 8.63
CA LEU A 335 21.24 20.40 9.31
C LEU A 335 20.43 20.78 10.57
N ASN A 336 20.91 21.73 11.37
CA ASN A 336 20.17 22.22 12.53
C ASN A 336 18.83 22.87 12.16
N ARG A 337 18.78 23.68 11.09
CA ARG A 337 17.51 24.24 10.58
C ARG A 337 16.51 23.16 10.16
N LYS A 338 16.99 22.09 9.51
CA LYS A 338 16.15 20.94 9.12
C LYS A 338 15.59 20.20 10.32
N VAL A 339 16.43 19.93 11.32
CA VAL A 339 16.01 19.31 12.59
C VAL A 339 14.94 20.16 13.29
N GLN A 340 15.17 21.48 13.42
CA GLN A 340 14.19 22.39 14.03
C GLN A 340 12.84 22.35 13.33
N ARG A 341 12.83 22.40 12.00
CA ARG A 341 11.61 22.40 11.19
C ARG A 341 10.80 21.11 11.29
N ILE A 342 11.45 19.96 11.51
CA ILE A 342 10.77 18.69 11.79
C ILE A 342 10.27 18.68 13.23
N ASN A 343 11.06 19.17 14.18
CA ASN A 343 10.70 19.21 15.61
C ASN A 343 9.47 20.07 15.92
N GLU A 344 9.21 21.13 15.15
CA GLU A 344 7.99 21.95 15.27
C GLU A 344 6.72 21.09 15.28
N VAL A 345 6.73 20.00 14.50
CA VAL A 345 5.57 19.10 14.34
C VAL A 345 5.82 17.70 14.87
N ALA A 346 6.98 17.39 15.44
CA ALA A 346 7.22 16.09 16.05
C ALA A 346 6.56 16.01 17.45
N ILE A 347 6.08 14.82 17.83
CA ILE A 347 5.66 14.52 19.21
C ILE A 347 6.90 14.24 20.07
N ASP A 348 7.83 13.46 19.54
CA ASP A 348 9.10 13.13 20.16
C ASP A 348 10.25 13.85 19.41
N PRO A 349 10.89 14.87 20.03
CA PRO A 349 11.97 15.62 19.40
C PRO A 349 13.21 14.79 19.03
N SER A 350 13.39 13.62 19.63
CA SER A 350 14.52 12.73 19.30
C SER A 350 14.39 12.16 17.89
N GLN A 351 13.17 12.01 17.37
CA GLN A 351 12.90 11.44 16.05
C GLN A 351 13.47 12.31 14.92
N ALA A 352 13.36 13.64 15.03
CA ALA A 352 13.88 14.55 14.00
C ALA A 352 15.40 14.44 13.89
N MET A 353 16.09 14.44 15.03
CA MET A 353 17.55 14.30 15.07
C MET A 353 17.97 12.95 14.50
N GLY A 354 17.34 11.86 14.96
CA GLY A 354 17.60 10.51 14.45
C GLY A 354 17.43 10.42 12.94
N PHE A 355 16.32 10.92 12.41
CA PHE A 355 16.02 10.88 10.98
C PHE A 355 17.04 11.67 10.15
N VAL A 356 17.38 12.90 10.55
CA VAL A 356 18.35 13.73 9.82
C VAL A 356 19.74 13.09 9.87
N GLN A 357 20.18 12.62 11.03
CA GLN A 357 21.51 12.01 11.19
C GLN A 357 21.65 10.71 10.39
N SER A 358 20.64 9.84 10.39
CA SER A 358 20.65 8.60 9.61
C SER A 358 20.69 8.83 8.10
N ASN A 359 20.35 10.03 7.63
CA ASN A 359 20.26 10.35 6.20
C ASN A 359 21.25 11.42 5.71
N ARG A 360 22.16 11.90 6.58
CA ARG A 360 23.09 12.99 6.25
C ARG A 360 24.06 12.70 5.10
N TYR A 361 24.26 11.43 4.75
CA TYR A 361 25.13 10.99 3.65
C TYR A 361 24.36 10.45 2.44
N ASN A 362 23.03 10.53 2.44
CA ASN A 362 22.20 9.99 1.37
C ASN A 362 21.98 11.00 0.23
N PHE A 363 22.97 11.82 -0.07
CA PHE A 363 22.90 12.85 -1.11
C PHE A 363 23.97 12.63 -2.17
N ASP A 364 23.66 12.93 -3.43
CA ASP A 364 24.68 13.02 -4.49
C ASP A 364 25.41 14.37 -4.48
N SER A 365 26.35 14.53 -5.40
CA SER A 365 27.13 15.77 -5.57
C SER A 365 26.28 16.98 -5.99
N GLU A 366 25.04 16.77 -6.46
CA GLU A 366 24.10 17.82 -6.85
C GLU A 366 23.10 18.14 -5.71
N GLY A 367 23.27 17.50 -4.55
CA GLY A 367 22.41 17.67 -3.38
C GLY A 367 21.05 17.00 -3.51
N ASN A 368 20.87 16.05 -4.43
CA ASN A 368 19.66 15.25 -4.56
C ASN A 368 19.68 14.14 -3.50
N LEU A 369 18.59 14.01 -2.75
CA LEU A 369 18.40 12.92 -1.80
C LEU A 369 18.23 11.60 -2.57
N ASN A 370 18.69 10.49 -1.99
CA ASN A 370 18.55 9.15 -2.54
C ASN A 370 17.09 8.90 -3.00
N SER A 371 16.92 8.58 -4.28
CA SER A 371 15.60 8.44 -4.88
C SER A 371 14.78 7.29 -4.30
N SER A 372 15.41 6.28 -3.69
CA SER A 372 14.69 5.26 -2.94
C SER A 372 14.03 5.85 -1.69
N ILE A 373 14.67 6.81 -1.03
CA ILE A 373 14.10 7.54 0.11
C ILE A 373 13.01 8.48 -0.36
N VAL A 374 13.27 9.31 -1.37
CA VAL A 374 12.25 10.22 -1.94
C VAL A 374 11.05 9.41 -2.46
N GLY A 375 11.31 8.24 -3.02
CA GLY A 375 10.29 7.34 -3.54
C GLY A 375 9.31 6.83 -2.49
N GLU A 376 9.63 6.87 -1.20
CA GLU A 376 8.68 6.55 -0.12
C GLU A 376 7.51 7.55 -0.04
N LEU A 377 7.67 8.76 -0.61
CA LEU A 377 6.57 9.71 -0.74
C LEU A 377 5.42 9.20 -1.62
N ARG A 378 5.62 8.10 -2.37
CA ARG A 378 4.55 7.42 -3.12
C ARG A 378 3.35 7.11 -2.22
N TYR A 379 3.60 6.78 -0.96
CA TYR A 379 2.56 6.49 0.04
C TYR A 379 1.86 7.74 0.61
N CYS A 380 2.31 8.94 0.26
CA CYS A 380 1.54 10.17 0.48
C CYS A 380 0.37 10.30 -0.49
N ALA A 381 0.47 9.67 -1.68
CA ALA A 381 -0.62 9.71 -2.63
C ALA A 381 -1.86 9.10 -1.96
N ARG A 382 -2.99 9.81 -2.06
CA ARG A 382 -4.29 9.35 -1.51
C ARG A 382 -5.25 8.91 -2.63
N PRO A 383 -4.92 7.88 -3.44
CA PRO A 383 -5.74 7.50 -4.59
C PRO A 383 -7.09 6.93 -4.17
N VAL A 384 -7.16 6.12 -3.11
CA VAL A 384 -8.42 5.50 -2.66
C VAL A 384 -9.45 6.53 -2.17
N PRO A 385 -9.14 7.47 -1.25
CA PRO A 385 -10.09 8.50 -0.87
C PRO A 385 -10.63 9.30 -2.05
N ARG A 386 -9.77 9.66 -3.01
CA ARG A 386 -10.19 10.40 -4.21
C ARG A 386 -11.07 9.56 -5.14
N ALA A 387 -10.77 8.28 -5.30
CA ALA A 387 -11.62 7.37 -6.06
C ALA A 387 -13.02 7.29 -5.45
N ILE A 388 -13.11 7.15 -4.12
CA ILE A 388 -14.38 7.17 -3.39
C ILE A 388 -15.10 8.52 -3.55
N ASP A 389 -14.37 9.65 -3.53
CA ASP A 389 -14.95 10.98 -3.80
C ASP A 389 -15.57 11.06 -5.20
N GLU A 390 -14.96 10.45 -6.23
CA GLU A 390 -15.52 10.43 -7.59
C GLU A 390 -16.85 9.66 -7.66
N PHE A 391 -16.97 8.54 -6.94
CA PHE A 391 -18.25 7.84 -6.77
C PHE A 391 -19.27 8.70 -6.00
N SER A 392 -18.83 9.36 -4.94
CA SER A 392 -19.71 10.18 -4.08
C SER A 392 -20.28 11.39 -4.83
N LYS A 393 -19.49 12.01 -5.73
CA LYS A 393 -19.96 13.08 -6.64
C LYS A 393 -21.11 12.65 -7.56
N LYS A 394 -21.30 11.34 -7.72
CA LYS A 394 -22.34 10.71 -8.52
C LYS A 394 -23.48 10.11 -7.67
N GLY A 395 -23.48 10.34 -6.37
CA GLY A 395 -24.49 9.79 -5.44
C GLY A 395 -24.35 8.29 -5.22
N ILE A 396 -23.15 7.73 -5.39
CA ILE A 396 -22.85 6.32 -5.17
C ILE A 396 -22.08 6.21 -3.84
N ASP A 397 -22.80 5.85 -2.78
CA ASP A 397 -22.21 5.72 -1.45
C ASP A 397 -21.47 4.38 -1.29
N TYR A 398 -20.39 4.40 -0.50
CA TYR A 398 -19.61 3.19 -0.20
C TYR A 398 -20.39 2.15 0.61
N PHE A 399 -21.33 2.58 1.45
CA PHE A 399 -22.17 1.68 2.24
C PHE A 399 -23.51 1.42 1.53
N GLY A 400 -23.97 0.17 1.56
CA GLY A 400 -25.24 -0.22 0.92
C GLY A 400 -25.06 -0.66 -0.54
N GLU A 401 -25.99 -0.27 -1.40
CA GLU A 401 -26.07 -0.76 -2.79
C GLU A 401 -24.83 -0.42 -3.64
N GLY A 402 -24.13 0.67 -3.32
CA GLY A 402 -22.91 1.09 -4.05
C GLY A 402 -21.66 0.27 -3.73
N ARG A 403 -21.63 -0.47 -2.60
CA ARG A 403 -20.43 -1.15 -2.09
C ARG A 403 -19.80 -2.09 -3.12
N SER A 404 -20.62 -2.95 -3.74
CA SER A 404 -20.14 -3.93 -4.72
C SER A 404 -19.51 -3.27 -5.95
N LEU A 405 -20.10 -2.18 -6.44
CA LEU A 405 -19.54 -1.43 -7.57
C LEU A 405 -18.17 -0.85 -7.22
N ILE A 406 -18.09 -0.19 -6.06
CA ILE A 406 -16.86 0.48 -5.64
C ILE A 406 -15.77 -0.54 -5.36
N ASP A 407 -16.04 -1.61 -4.61
CA ASP A 407 -15.07 -2.66 -4.34
C ASP A 407 -14.57 -3.35 -5.62
N SER A 408 -15.49 -3.72 -6.53
CA SER A 408 -15.10 -4.34 -7.80
C SER A 408 -14.26 -3.42 -8.68
N THR A 409 -14.37 -2.10 -8.49
CA THR A 409 -13.55 -1.11 -9.19
C THR A 409 -12.19 -0.94 -8.54
N MET A 410 -12.15 -0.80 -7.21
CA MET A 410 -10.91 -0.57 -6.44
C MET A 410 -9.98 -1.79 -6.44
N LEU A 411 -10.55 -3.00 -6.47
CA LEU A 411 -9.78 -4.25 -6.49
C LEU A 411 -9.43 -4.72 -7.90
N LYS A 412 -9.80 -3.98 -8.95
CA LYS A 412 -9.55 -4.41 -10.33
C LYS A 412 -8.41 -3.63 -10.96
N GLY A 413 -7.34 -4.34 -11.31
CA GLY A 413 -6.19 -3.82 -12.02
C GLY A 413 -5.18 -3.14 -11.12
N LEU A 414 -3.94 -3.06 -11.60
CA LEU A 414 -2.84 -2.38 -10.96
C LEU A 414 -2.62 -1.05 -11.68
N TRP A 415 -3.17 0.01 -11.10
CA TRP A 415 -3.18 1.35 -11.67
C TRP A 415 -2.18 2.27 -10.95
N THR A 416 -1.55 3.17 -11.69
CA THR A 416 -0.91 4.35 -11.08
C THR A 416 -1.94 5.17 -10.31
N PRO A 417 -1.53 6.00 -9.34
CA PRO A 417 -2.47 6.79 -8.53
C PRO A 417 -3.45 7.64 -9.35
N ILE A 418 -3.00 8.18 -10.49
CA ILE A 418 -3.83 8.98 -11.40
C ILE A 418 -4.81 8.07 -12.16
N GLY A 419 -4.31 6.99 -12.77
CA GLY A 419 -5.13 6.04 -13.51
C GLY A 419 -6.21 5.38 -12.64
N PHE A 420 -5.92 5.14 -11.36
CA PHE A 420 -6.87 4.59 -10.40
C PHE A 420 -8.08 5.51 -10.20
N VAL A 421 -7.85 6.81 -10.03
CA VAL A 421 -8.91 7.81 -9.84
C VAL A 421 -9.70 8.01 -11.13
N ASP A 422 -9.04 8.04 -12.29
CA ASP A 422 -9.73 8.11 -13.58
C ASP A 422 -10.62 6.89 -13.85
N ASN A 423 -10.16 5.69 -13.50
CA ASN A 423 -10.94 4.47 -13.59
C ASN A 423 -12.20 4.56 -12.73
N ALA A 424 -12.07 4.99 -11.47
CA ALA A 424 -13.20 5.19 -10.57
C ALA A 424 -14.21 6.21 -11.13
N ARG A 425 -13.73 7.35 -11.63
CA ARG A 425 -14.57 8.38 -12.24
C ARG A 425 -15.35 7.86 -13.44
N LEU A 426 -14.70 7.17 -14.37
CA LEU A 426 -15.36 6.65 -15.57
C LEU A 426 -16.42 5.60 -15.22
N VAL A 427 -16.12 4.70 -14.27
CA VAL A 427 -17.10 3.72 -13.80
C VAL A 427 -18.30 4.39 -13.13
N ALA A 428 -18.05 5.41 -12.29
CA ALA A 428 -19.12 6.19 -11.64
C ALA A 428 -20.00 6.93 -12.65
N GLU A 429 -19.40 7.56 -13.66
CA GLU A 429 -20.10 8.23 -14.77
C GLU A 429 -20.97 7.24 -15.57
N GLU A 430 -20.41 6.08 -15.94
CA GLU A 430 -21.14 5.06 -16.69
C GLU A 430 -22.32 4.49 -15.89
N TYR A 431 -22.11 4.17 -14.60
CA TYR A 431 -23.17 3.65 -13.75
C TYR A 431 -24.32 4.65 -13.59
N SER A 432 -24.00 5.92 -13.40
CA SER A 432 -25.00 6.99 -13.24
C SER A 432 -25.81 7.23 -14.50
N SER A 433 -25.23 7.01 -15.68
CA SER A 433 -25.93 7.16 -16.95
C SER A 433 -26.93 6.04 -17.25
N LYS A 434 -26.85 4.92 -16.52
CA LYS A 434 -27.70 3.74 -16.67
C LYS A 434 -28.84 3.67 -15.65
N LYS A 435 -28.80 4.51 -14.61
CA LYS A 435 -29.92 4.77 -13.70
C LYS A 435 -30.78 5.88 -14.29
#